data_AF-A0A7V7RP37-F1
#
_entry.id   AF-A0A7V7RP37-F1
#
_cell.length_a   1.000
_cell.length_b   1.000
_cell.length_c   1.000
_cell.angle_alpha   90.00
_cell.angle_beta   90.00
_cell.angle_gamma   90.00
#
_symmetry.space_group_name_H-M   'P 1'
#
loop_
_entity.id
_entity.type
_entity.pdbx_description
1 polymer ?
#
loop_
_entity_poly.entity_id
_entity_poly.type
_entity_poly.pdbx_seq_one_letter_code
_entity_poly.pdbx_strand_id
1 'polypeptide(L)'
;MPLNDQIDRKNTELDMARQELDIIDNTLTQNSEQTVLNTMELQKEVPVKRLLDQLLLNVEKAEIVSDATINEIQLNGTQEDENIDLISEEGTVQYDPETEEEQADPEEIVDEDSETSETGEPETPLPNGIKKTSLTLFGESDSYFELEKLLENLLSMERIIKIEELNFTGLQEVYSVQQDTSNVTFEITLAAYYYPALEDLEAELPPVDAPDGSNKSDPLNRFTTEEDEDDTP
;
A
#
# COMPACT_ATOMS: atom_id res chain seq x y z
N MET A 1 -0.47 0.96 -73.56
CA MET A 1 -1.43 1.18 -72.44
C MET A 1 -0.64 1.65 -71.22
N PRO A 2 -0.16 2.91 -71.18
CA PRO A 2 0.71 3.41 -70.12
C PRO A 2 -0.02 3.82 -68.82
N LEU A 3 -1.35 3.92 -68.86
CA LEU A 3 -2.18 4.29 -67.72
C LEU A 3 -2.34 3.12 -66.73
N ASN A 4 -2.35 1.88 -67.22
CA ASN A 4 -2.49 0.68 -66.39
C ASN A 4 -1.24 0.45 -65.53
N ASP A 5 -0.05 0.64 -66.13
CA ASP A 5 1.22 0.52 -65.42
C ASP A 5 1.36 1.55 -64.27
N GLN A 6 0.73 2.72 -64.39
CA GLN A 6 0.72 3.73 -63.32
C GLN A 6 -0.21 3.33 -62.17
N ILE A 7 -1.36 2.74 -62.49
CA ILE A 7 -2.30 2.22 -61.50
C ILE A 7 -1.66 1.04 -60.75
N ASP A 8 -1.01 0.13 -61.44
CA ASP A 8 -0.33 -1.01 -60.84
C ASP A 8 0.80 -0.57 -59.90
N ARG A 9 1.59 0.43 -60.29
CA ARG A 9 2.60 1.04 -59.40
C ARG A 9 2.00 1.69 -58.16
N LYS A 10 0.89 2.42 -58.32
CA LYS A 10 0.21 3.08 -57.20
C LYS A 10 -0.43 2.07 -56.25
N ASN A 11 -0.94 0.96 -56.75
CA ASN A 11 -1.43 -0.14 -55.92
C ASN A 11 -0.30 -0.78 -55.12
N THR A 12 0.86 -1.05 -55.75
CA THR A 12 2.02 -1.60 -55.02
C THR A 12 2.56 -0.64 -53.96
N GLU A 13 2.51 0.67 -54.21
CA GLU A 13 2.90 1.70 -53.25
C GLU A 13 1.92 1.76 -52.06
N LEU A 14 0.61 1.64 -52.32
CA LEU A 14 -0.42 1.57 -51.29
C LEU A 14 -0.32 0.28 -50.45
N ASP A 15 -0.06 -0.87 -51.07
CA ASP A 15 0.08 -2.14 -50.36
C ASP A 15 1.32 -2.14 -49.47
N MET A 16 2.42 -1.55 -49.94
CA MET A 16 3.63 -1.35 -49.12
C MET A 16 3.36 -0.40 -47.94
N ALA A 17 2.70 0.73 -48.18
CA ALA A 17 2.34 1.67 -47.10
C ALA A 17 1.37 1.06 -46.08
N ARG A 18 0.44 0.21 -46.52
CA ARG A 18 -0.46 -0.53 -45.63
C ARG A 18 0.28 -1.57 -44.79
N GLN A 19 1.22 -2.30 -45.40
CA GLN A 19 2.04 -3.26 -44.67
C GLN A 19 2.93 -2.55 -43.63
N GLU A 20 3.47 -1.38 -43.97
CA GLU A 20 4.24 -0.56 -43.03
C GLU A 20 3.36 -0.07 -41.87
N LEU A 21 2.13 0.39 -42.15
CA LEU A 21 1.17 0.76 -41.12
C LEU A 21 0.78 -0.42 -40.23
N ASP A 22 0.53 -1.60 -40.80
CA ASP A 22 0.17 -2.81 -40.03
C ASP A 22 1.32 -3.25 -39.10
N ILE A 23 2.57 -3.13 -39.55
CA ILE A 23 3.74 -3.37 -38.70
C ILE A 23 3.82 -2.33 -37.58
N ILE A 24 3.64 -1.05 -37.88
CA ILE A 24 3.67 0.02 -36.87
C ILE A 24 2.56 -0.18 -35.84
N ASP A 25 1.33 -0.43 -36.28
CA ASP A 25 0.18 -0.67 -35.41
C ASP A 25 0.43 -1.88 -34.49
N ASN A 26 0.94 -2.99 -35.04
CA ASN A 26 1.28 -4.18 -34.24
C ASN A 26 2.42 -3.90 -33.24
N THR A 27 3.45 -3.13 -33.64
CA THR A 27 4.51 -2.74 -32.70
C THR A 27 4.01 -1.80 -31.60
N LEU A 28 3.05 -0.92 -31.91
CA LEU A 28 2.44 -0.01 -30.95
C LEU A 28 1.55 -0.78 -29.97
N THR A 29 0.74 -1.73 -30.45
CA THR A 29 -0.08 -2.58 -29.57
C THR A 29 0.79 -3.44 -28.65
N GLN A 30 1.84 -4.08 -29.18
CA GLN A 30 2.78 -4.88 -28.37
C GLN A 30 3.50 -4.04 -27.32
N ASN A 31 3.94 -2.82 -27.67
CA ASN A 31 4.59 -1.92 -26.72
C ASN A 31 3.60 -1.48 -25.64
N SER A 32 2.36 -1.13 -26.02
CA SER A 32 1.31 -0.74 -25.07
C SER A 32 0.96 -1.87 -24.09
N GLU A 33 0.87 -3.11 -24.55
CA GLU A 33 0.62 -4.28 -23.68
C GLU A 33 1.78 -4.50 -22.71
N GLN A 34 3.03 -4.37 -23.17
CA GLN A 34 4.20 -4.46 -22.29
C GLN A 34 4.24 -3.34 -21.25
N THR A 35 3.86 -2.11 -21.62
CA THR A 35 3.77 -1.00 -20.67
C THR A 35 2.66 -1.23 -19.65
N VAL A 36 1.49 -1.73 -20.05
CA VAL A 36 0.37 -2.05 -19.16
C VAL A 36 0.73 -3.16 -18.16
N LEU A 37 1.46 -4.19 -18.61
CA LEU A 37 1.93 -5.25 -17.72
C LEU A 37 2.92 -4.72 -16.68
N ASN A 38 3.83 -3.83 -17.11
CA ASN A 38 4.83 -3.23 -16.24
C ASN A 38 4.19 -2.25 -15.23
N THR A 39 3.27 -1.38 -15.67
CA THR A 39 2.54 -0.48 -14.77
C THR A 39 1.68 -1.25 -13.78
N MET A 40 1.03 -2.34 -14.22
CA MET A 40 0.27 -3.23 -13.33
C MET A 40 1.17 -3.90 -12.28
N GLU A 41 2.37 -4.36 -12.64
CA GLU A 41 3.35 -4.89 -11.68
C GLU A 41 3.77 -3.83 -10.66
N LEU A 42 4.06 -2.59 -11.11
CA LEU A 42 4.38 -1.48 -10.20
C LEU A 42 3.22 -1.12 -9.27
N GLN A 43 1.98 -1.24 -9.74
CA GLN A 43 0.79 -0.94 -8.92
C GLN A 43 0.51 -1.98 -7.84
N LYS A 44 1.09 -3.18 -7.93
CA LYS A 44 1.06 -4.16 -6.83
C LYS A 44 1.93 -3.69 -5.66
N GLU A 45 3.12 -3.15 -5.99
CA GLU A 45 4.09 -2.62 -5.04
C GLU A 45 3.62 -1.30 -4.41
N VAL A 46 3.24 -0.34 -5.26
CA VAL A 46 2.76 0.98 -4.84
C VAL A 46 1.51 1.33 -5.64
N PRO A 47 0.32 1.03 -5.11
CA PRO A 47 -0.92 1.31 -5.81
C PRO A 47 -1.23 2.81 -5.85
N VAL A 48 -2.08 3.20 -6.80
CA VAL A 48 -2.56 4.58 -6.93
C VAL A 48 -3.67 4.92 -5.92
N LYS A 49 -4.44 3.91 -5.50
CA LYS A 49 -5.45 4.02 -4.46
C LYS A 49 -4.94 3.44 -3.14
N ARG A 50 -5.62 3.78 -2.05
CA ARG A 50 -5.31 3.20 -0.73
C ARG A 50 -5.49 1.68 -0.70
N LEU A 51 -6.48 1.14 -1.43
CA LEU A 51 -6.89 -0.29 -1.42
C LEU A 51 -6.86 -0.88 0.00
N LEU A 52 -7.67 -0.30 0.91
CA LEU A 52 -7.73 -0.76 2.30
C LEU A 52 -8.20 -2.21 2.39
N ASP A 53 -9.22 -2.58 1.60
CA ASP A 53 -9.79 -3.92 1.62
C ASP A 53 -8.76 -4.99 1.22
N GLN A 54 -7.93 -4.72 0.21
CA GLN A 54 -6.85 -5.62 -0.20
C GLN A 54 -5.75 -5.68 0.86
N LEU A 55 -5.41 -4.55 1.48
CA LEU A 55 -4.43 -4.53 2.57
C LEU A 55 -4.91 -5.39 3.74
N LEU A 56 -6.18 -5.22 4.14
CA LEU A 56 -6.80 -6.00 5.20
C LEU A 56 -6.83 -7.49 4.84
N LEU A 57 -7.26 -7.85 3.63
CA LEU A 57 -7.27 -9.23 3.16
C LEU A 57 -5.86 -9.86 3.18
N ASN A 58 -4.85 -9.10 2.78
CA ASN A 58 -3.46 -9.57 2.82
C ASN A 58 -3.01 -9.80 4.27
N VAL A 59 -3.35 -8.89 5.19
CA VAL A 59 -3.07 -9.03 6.63
C VAL A 59 -3.74 -10.29 7.20
N GLU A 60 -5.02 -10.52 6.90
CA GLU A 60 -5.74 -11.73 7.31
C GLU A 60 -5.10 -13.00 6.72
N LYS A 61 -4.65 -12.95 5.46
CA LYS A 61 -3.92 -14.05 4.85
C LYS A 61 -2.60 -14.33 5.57
N ALA A 62 -1.87 -13.29 5.96
CA ALA A 62 -0.62 -13.42 6.71
C ALA A 62 -0.85 -13.98 8.12
N GLU A 63 -1.96 -13.63 8.77
CA GLU A 63 -2.41 -14.22 10.03
C GLU A 63 -2.58 -15.74 9.91
N ILE A 64 -3.35 -16.20 8.92
CA ILE A 64 -3.61 -17.63 8.67
C ILE A 64 -2.32 -18.40 8.38
N VAL A 65 -1.37 -17.80 7.66
CA VAL A 65 -0.10 -18.46 7.34
C VAL A 65 0.82 -18.56 8.57
N SER A 66 0.70 -17.63 9.51
CA SER A 66 1.64 -17.47 10.63
C SER A 66 1.14 -18.06 11.95
N ASP A 67 -0.10 -18.58 11.98
CA ASP A 67 -0.76 -19.07 13.20
C ASP A 67 -0.76 -18.01 14.33
N ALA A 68 -0.85 -16.73 13.95
CA ALA A 68 -1.09 -15.63 14.89
C ALA A 68 -2.58 -15.29 14.91
N THR A 69 -3.07 -14.59 15.93
CA THR A 69 -4.44 -14.10 16.00
C THR A 69 -4.45 -12.58 16.09
N ILE A 70 -5.14 -11.91 15.16
CA ILE A 70 -5.30 -10.46 15.18
C ILE A 70 -6.66 -10.14 15.78
N ASN A 71 -6.66 -9.44 16.91
CA ASN A 71 -7.87 -9.12 17.66
C ASN A 71 -8.49 -7.80 17.21
N GLU A 72 -7.66 -6.79 16.95
CA GLU A 72 -8.12 -5.45 16.62
C GLU A 72 -7.19 -4.80 15.60
N ILE A 73 -7.79 -4.04 14.67
CA ILE A 73 -7.10 -3.27 13.66
C ILE A 73 -7.62 -1.83 13.73
N GLN A 74 -6.73 -0.89 14.03
CA GLN A 74 -7.03 0.53 14.14
C GLN A 74 -6.38 1.31 13.01
N LEU A 75 -7.19 2.03 12.24
CA LEU A 75 -6.71 2.92 11.19
C LEU A 75 -6.32 4.27 11.80
N ASN A 76 -5.06 4.65 11.66
CA ASN A 76 -4.55 5.92 12.16
C ASN A 76 -4.68 7.00 11.07
N GLY A 77 -5.62 7.92 11.28
CA GLY A 77 -5.82 9.09 10.42
C GLY A 77 -6.89 8.92 9.33
N THR A 78 -7.21 10.04 8.69
CA THR A 78 -8.09 10.12 7.52
C THR A 78 -7.28 10.42 6.25
N GLN A 79 -7.86 10.28 5.06
CA GLN A 79 -7.15 10.50 3.77
C GLN A 79 -6.49 11.88 3.62
N GLU A 80 -6.92 12.86 4.43
CA GLU A 80 -6.38 14.21 4.50
C GLU A 80 -5.14 14.29 5.40
N ASP A 81 -5.04 13.43 6.42
CA ASP A 81 -3.92 13.35 7.37
C ASP A 81 -2.75 12.50 6.84
N GLU A 82 -2.95 11.78 5.72
CA GLU A 82 -1.95 10.88 5.11
C GLU A 82 -0.94 11.61 4.19
N ASN A 83 -0.99 12.95 4.14
CA ASN A 83 0.01 13.73 3.42
C ASN A 83 1.34 13.66 4.16
N ILE A 84 2.41 13.29 3.45
CA ILE A 84 3.75 13.34 4.00
C ILE A 84 4.21 14.79 3.90
N ASP A 85 4.23 15.50 5.03
CA ASP A 85 4.89 16.79 5.11
C ASP A 85 6.39 16.55 4.85
N LEU A 86 6.82 16.97 3.67
CA LEU A 86 8.23 17.06 3.35
C LEU A 86 8.81 18.02 4.37
N ILE A 87 9.67 17.52 5.25
CA ILE A 87 10.65 18.39 5.89
C ILE A 87 11.44 19.01 4.75
N SER A 88 11.07 20.24 4.40
CA SER A 88 11.81 21.02 3.43
C SER A 88 13.23 21.14 3.97
N GLU A 89 14.19 20.52 3.29
CA GLU A 89 15.58 20.96 3.33
C GLU A 89 15.66 22.36 2.67
N GLU A 90 15.02 23.33 3.28
CA GLU A 90 15.32 24.73 3.14
C GLU A 90 15.49 25.27 4.56
N GLY A 91 16.70 25.09 5.06
CA GLY A 91 17.29 26.07 5.95
C GLY A 91 17.38 27.41 5.23
N THR A 92 16.25 28.07 4.98
CA THR A 92 16.20 29.53 4.94
C THR A 92 15.90 29.96 6.36
N VAL A 93 16.95 30.03 7.17
CA VAL A 93 16.98 30.97 8.29
C VAL A 93 16.64 32.32 7.68
N GLN A 94 15.42 32.80 7.93
CA GLN A 94 15.09 34.18 7.64
C GLN A 94 15.94 35.02 8.59
N TYR A 95 17.09 35.45 8.08
CA TYR A 95 17.95 36.43 8.71
C TYR A 95 17.17 37.74 8.72
N ASP A 96 16.59 38.07 9.86
CA ASP A 96 16.13 39.42 10.19
C ASP A 96 17.37 40.22 10.61
N PRO A 97 17.90 41.15 9.80
CA PRO A 97 19.14 41.84 10.11
C PRO A 97 18.80 43.22 10.68
N GLU A 98 18.22 43.30 11.86
CA GLU A 98 18.24 44.54 12.66
C GLU A 98 17.70 44.28 14.07
N THR A 99 18.59 44.01 15.02
CA THR A 99 18.75 44.77 16.27
C THR A 99 19.98 44.19 17.01
N GLU A 100 21.10 44.91 16.96
CA GLU A 100 22.21 44.75 17.89
C GLU A 100 21.83 45.30 19.29
N GLU A 101 22.58 44.85 20.30
CA GLU A 101 22.61 45.22 21.74
C GLU A 101 21.99 44.14 22.66
N GLU A 102 22.60 43.63 23.73
CA GLU A 102 23.92 43.79 24.36
C GLU A 102 24.03 42.75 25.51
N GLN A 103 25.22 42.19 25.71
CA GLN A 103 25.84 41.67 26.97
C GLN A 103 25.19 40.58 27.86
N ALA A 104 25.89 39.43 27.88
CA ALA A 104 26.62 38.82 29.01
C ALA A 104 25.96 38.58 30.41
N ASP A 105 25.86 37.27 30.72
CA ASP A 105 26.08 36.56 32.01
C ASP A 105 25.15 36.84 33.22
N PRO A 106 24.74 35.82 34.03
CA PRO A 106 25.66 34.91 34.71
C PRO A 106 25.27 33.42 34.82
N GLU A 107 26.28 32.62 35.14
CA GLU A 107 26.26 31.27 35.72
C GLU A 107 25.10 30.99 36.70
N GLU A 108 24.42 29.84 36.54
CA GLU A 108 24.05 28.96 37.66
C GLU A 108 23.86 27.52 37.15
N ILE A 109 24.66 26.59 37.67
CA ILE A 109 24.52 25.14 37.45
C ILE A 109 23.96 24.54 38.73
N VAL A 110 22.77 23.93 38.69
CA VAL A 110 22.37 22.79 39.53
C VAL A 110 21.11 22.12 38.97
N ASP A 111 21.16 20.79 38.96
CA ASP A 111 20.31 19.79 38.31
C ASP A 111 18.83 19.70 38.77
N GLU A 112 17.90 19.40 37.85
CA GLU A 112 17.01 18.21 37.91
C GLU A 112 16.13 18.07 36.65
N ASP A 113 16.27 16.92 35.98
CA ASP A 113 15.27 16.15 35.22
C ASP A 113 14.51 16.77 34.02
N SER A 114 14.99 16.45 32.81
CA SER A 114 14.13 16.16 31.66
C SER A 114 14.88 15.30 30.66
N GLU A 115 14.63 14.00 30.74
CA GLU A 115 14.89 13.09 29.63
C GLU A 115 14.03 13.51 28.43
N THR A 116 14.67 13.96 27.36
CA THR A 116 14.08 13.93 26.02
C THR A 116 15.20 13.57 25.05
N SER A 117 15.57 12.29 25.07
CA SER A 117 16.38 11.69 24.01
C SER A 117 15.45 11.34 22.85
N GLU A 118 15.10 12.32 22.03
CA GLU A 118 14.63 12.05 20.66
C GLU A 118 15.86 11.74 19.81
N THR A 119 16.29 10.47 19.83
CA THR A 119 17.14 9.95 18.75
C THR A 119 16.20 9.42 17.67
N GLY A 120 15.64 10.35 16.90
CA GLY A 120 14.98 10.03 15.63
C GLY A 120 16.04 9.75 14.58
N GLU A 121 16.07 8.55 14.03
CA GLU A 121 16.86 8.22 12.85
C GLU A 121 16.47 9.14 11.67
N PRO A 122 17.40 9.45 10.75
CA PRO A 122 17.10 10.33 9.61
C PRO A 122 16.11 9.64 8.67
N GLU A 123 14.84 10.06 8.74
CA GLU A 123 13.82 9.70 7.76
C GLU A 123 14.27 10.23 6.39
N THR A 124 14.67 9.32 5.50
CA THR A 124 15.02 9.64 4.11
C THR A 124 13.81 10.31 3.44
N PRO A 125 13.98 11.46 2.77
CA PRO A 125 12.85 12.18 2.20
C PRO A 125 12.20 11.33 1.09
N LEU A 126 10.94 10.95 1.30
CA LEU A 126 10.14 10.29 0.28
C LEU A 126 9.83 11.27 -0.87
N PRO A 127 9.67 10.79 -2.12
CA PRO A 127 9.35 11.65 -3.24
C PRO A 127 7.93 12.25 -3.13
N ASN A 128 7.80 13.47 -3.66
CA ASN A 128 6.57 14.24 -3.65
C ASN A 128 5.38 13.46 -4.25
N GLY A 129 4.25 13.48 -3.56
CA GLY A 129 3.00 12.87 -4.03
C GLY A 129 2.73 11.45 -3.52
N ILE A 130 3.67 10.85 -2.76
CA ILE A 130 3.37 9.63 -1.99
C ILE A 130 2.57 10.01 -0.74
N LYS A 131 1.53 9.23 -0.46
CA LYS A 131 0.79 9.26 0.79
C LYS A 131 1.07 8.02 1.62
N LYS A 132 0.98 8.16 2.95
CA LYS A 132 1.25 7.09 3.92
C LYS A 132 -0.02 6.77 4.70
N THR A 133 -0.48 5.53 4.62
CA THR A 133 -1.57 5.02 5.45
C THR A 133 -0.98 4.29 6.65
N SER A 134 -1.30 4.75 7.87
CA SER A 134 -0.84 4.12 9.10
C SER A 134 -1.93 3.24 9.71
N LEU A 135 -1.55 2.03 10.15
CA LEU A 135 -2.43 1.01 10.72
C LEU A 135 -1.79 0.43 11.98
N THR A 136 -2.51 0.40 13.09
CA THR A 136 -2.08 -0.29 14.32
C THR A 136 -2.84 -1.58 14.48
N LEU A 137 -2.13 -2.69 14.70
CA LEU A 137 -2.70 -4.02 14.85
C LEU A 137 -2.39 -4.52 16.25
N PHE A 138 -3.41 -5.06 16.90
CA PHE A 138 -3.33 -5.68 18.20
C PHE A 138 -3.62 -7.17 18.03
N GLY A 139 -2.70 -8.01 18.50
CA GLY A 139 -2.84 -9.44 18.35
C GLY A 139 -2.14 -10.24 19.43
N GLU A 140 -2.28 -11.54 19.33
CA GLU A 140 -1.61 -12.51 20.19
C GLU A 140 -1.04 -13.68 19.37
N SER A 141 0.04 -14.26 19.85
CA SER A 141 0.67 -15.45 19.28
C SER A 141 1.06 -16.43 20.37
N ASP A 142 1.12 -17.71 20.03
CA ASP A 142 1.47 -18.75 21.00
C ASP A 142 2.94 -18.63 21.47
N SER A 143 3.85 -18.24 20.58
CA SER A 143 5.23 -17.93 20.94
C SER A 143 5.83 -16.83 20.06
N TYR A 144 7.09 -16.48 20.36
CA TYR A 144 7.86 -15.50 19.61
C TYR A 144 8.10 -15.91 18.15
N PHE A 145 8.25 -17.20 17.85
CA PHE A 145 8.54 -17.65 16.49
C PHE A 145 7.35 -17.46 15.54
N GLU A 146 6.13 -17.59 16.05
CA GLU A 146 4.89 -17.34 15.32
C GLU A 146 4.73 -15.84 15.03
N LEU A 147 5.10 -14.98 15.99
CA LEU A 147 5.19 -13.54 15.79
C LEU A 147 6.26 -13.17 14.74
N GLU A 148 7.44 -13.75 14.82
CA GLU A 148 8.52 -13.53 13.84
C GLU A 148 8.06 -13.92 12.43
N LYS A 149 7.42 -15.08 12.29
CA LYS A 149 6.84 -15.55 11.02
C LYS A 149 5.76 -14.61 10.51
N LEU A 150 4.93 -14.04 11.40
CA LEU A 150 3.96 -13.02 11.03
C LEU A 150 4.63 -11.78 10.45
N LEU A 151 5.68 -11.28 11.11
CA LEU A 151 6.44 -10.10 10.65
C LEU A 151 7.11 -10.36 9.30
N GLU A 152 7.72 -11.54 9.11
CA GLU A 152 8.31 -11.93 7.82
C GLU A 152 7.26 -12.01 6.71
N ASN A 153 6.11 -12.61 6.98
CA ASN A 153 5.01 -12.70 6.00
C ASN A 153 4.43 -11.33 5.66
N LEU A 154 4.36 -10.45 6.65
CA LEU A 154 3.87 -9.10 6.46
C LEU A 154 4.84 -8.24 5.63
N LEU A 155 6.14 -8.38 5.86
CA LEU A 155 7.17 -7.66 5.10
C LEU A 155 7.40 -8.23 3.69
N SER A 156 7.04 -9.50 3.46
CA SER A 156 7.18 -10.17 2.15
C SER A 156 5.94 -10.05 1.26
N MET A 157 4.95 -9.25 1.65
CA MET A 157 3.81 -8.93 0.81
C MET A 157 4.25 -8.21 -0.47
N GLU A 158 3.49 -8.36 -1.56
CA GLU A 158 3.76 -7.68 -2.84
C GLU A 158 3.67 -6.15 -2.76
N ARG A 159 3.23 -5.59 -1.62
CA ARG A 159 3.08 -4.14 -1.40
C ARG A 159 4.18 -3.65 -0.47
N ILE A 160 4.72 -2.46 -0.75
CA ILE A 160 5.72 -1.84 0.12
C ILE A 160 5.06 -1.43 1.46
N ILE A 161 5.45 -2.13 2.52
CA ILE A 161 5.01 -1.88 3.91
C ILE A 161 6.25 -1.69 4.79
N LYS A 162 6.21 -0.66 5.64
CA LYS A 162 7.22 -0.38 6.67
C LYS A 162 6.59 -0.61 8.04
N ILE A 163 7.30 -1.28 8.94
CA ILE A 163 6.94 -1.32 10.36
C ILE A 163 7.54 -0.07 11.01
N GLU A 164 6.70 0.77 11.59
CA GLU A 164 7.15 1.98 12.30
C GLU A 164 7.43 1.68 13.77
N GLU A 165 6.56 0.89 14.40
CA GLU A 165 6.66 0.54 15.81
C GLU A 165 6.23 -0.91 16.05
N LEU A 166 6.91 -1.59 16.97
CA LEU A 166 6.57 -2.94 17.43
C LEU A 166 6.75 -2.99 18.94
N ASN A 167 5.65 -3.19 19.65
CA ASN A 167 5.63 -3.46 21.09
C ASN A 167 5.12 -4.88 21.32
N PHE A 168 5.79 -5.66 22.17
CA PHE A 168 5.32 -7.00 22.52
C PHE A 168 5.58 -7.32 23.99
N THR A 169 4.69 -8.14 24.56
CA THR A 169 4.80 -8.65 25.93
C THR A 169 4.87 -10.17 25.88
N GLY A 170 5.96 -10.73 26.41
CA GLY A 170 6.22 -12.16 26.40
C GLY A 170 5.49 -12.95 27.49
N LEU A 171 5.73 -14.27 27.49
CA LEU A 171 5.13 -15.23 28.42
C LEU A 171 5.55 -14.94 29.88
N GLN A 172 4.61 -15.00 30.82
CA GLN A 172 4.92 -14.93 32.24
C GLN A 172 5.48 -16.26 32.76
N GLU A 173 6.41 -16.22 33.71
CA GLU A 173 6.95 -17.43 34.33
C GLU A 173 5.84 -18.19 35.09
N VAL A 174 5.75 -19.50 34.86
CA VAL A 174 4.81 -20.37 35.57
C VAL A 174 5.41 -20.81 36.91
N TYR A 175 4.79 -20.41 38.02
CA TYR A 175 5.23 -20.77 39.38
C TYR A 175 4.38 -21.86 40.03
N SER A 176 3.29 -22.30 39.37
CA SER A 176 2.37 -23.32 39.87
C SER A 176 1.88 -24.25 38.77
N VAL A 177 1.58 -25.51 39.13
CA VAL A 177 1.11 -26.56 38.20
C VAL A 177 -0.31 -26.28 37.66
N GLN A 178 -1.08 -25.40 38.30
CA GLN A 178 -2.41 -24.97 37.84
C GLN A 178 -2.40 -23.62 37.10
N GLN A 179 -1.24 -23.06 36.78
CA GLN A 179 -1.17 -21.77 36.09
C GLN A 179 -1.30 -21.98 34.58
N ASP A 180 -2.26 -21.30 33.97
CA ASP A 180 -2.44 -21.29 32.51
C ASP A 180 -1.28 -20.51 31.85
N THR A 181 -0.75 -21.04 30.76
CA THR A 181 0.23 -20.34 29.93
C THR A 181 -0.44 -19.16 29.23
N SER A 182 0.05 -17.93 29.47
CA SER A 182 -0.42 -16.73 28.76
C SER A 182 0.27 -16.64 27.40
N ASN A 183 -0.45 -16.24 26.35
CA ASN A 183 0.11 -16.00 25.02
C ASN A 183 0.99 -14.73 24.97
N VAL A 184 1.79 -14.60 23.91
CA VAL A 184 2.56 -13.38 23.62
C VAL A 184 1.61 -12.36 23.00
N THR A 185 1.43 -11.20 23.63
CA THR A 185 0.60 -10.12 23.07
C THR A 185 1.48 -9.11 22.36
N PHE A 186 1.03 -8.60 21.21
CA PHE A 186 1.79 -7.63 20.43
C PHE A 186 0.91 -6.49 19.90
N GLU A 187 1.56 -5.36 19.68
CA GLU A 187 1.03 -4.15 19.06
C GLU A 187 2.02 -3.74 17.97
N ILE A 188 1.55 -3.64 16.73
CA ILE A 188 2.37 -3.33 15.56
C ILE A 188 1.77 -2.14 14.84
N THR A 189 2.56 -1.08 14.63
CA THR A 189 2.18 0.07 13.80
C THR A 189 2.87 -0.05 12.44
N LEU A 190 2.08 -0.06 11.38
CA LEU A 190 2.54 -0.21 10.01
C LEU A 190 2.20 1.01 9.17
N ALA A 191 3.09 1.29 8.23
CA ALA A 191 2.94 2.28 7.19
C ALA A 191 2.87 1.59 5.83
N ALA A 192 1.75 1.72 5.14
CA ALA A 192 1.58 1.34 3.75
C ALA A 192 1.58 2.58 2.86
N TYR A 193 2.30 2.54 1.74
CA TYR A 193 2.45 3.69 0.85
C TYR A 193 1.55 3.56 -0.39
N TYR A 194 1.08 4.70 -0.90
CA TYR A 194 0.32 4.78 -2.16
C TYR A 194 0.57 6.11 -2.87
N TYR A 195 0.37 6.14 -4.19
CA TYR A 195 0.70 7.28 -5.04
C TYR A 195 -0.53 7.80 -5.82
N PRO A 196 -1.37 8.65 -5.22
CA PRO A 196 -2.62 9.12 -5.83
C PRO A 196 -2.43 10.08 -7.00
N ALA A 197 -1.21 10.57 -7.27
CA ALA A 197 -0.97 11.52 -8.34
C ALA A 197 -1.02 10.90 -9.76
N LEU A 198 -1.14 9.56 -9.89
CA LEU A 198 -1.23 8.84 -11.17
C LEU A 198 -2.66 8.34 -11.42
N GLU A 199 -3.62 9.25 -11.47
CA GLU A 199 -5.03 8.93 -11.73
C GLU A 199 -5.23 8.21 -13.09
N ASP A 200 -4.35 8.46 -14.06
CA ASP A 200 -4.37 7.81 -15.39
C ASP A 200 -4.19 6.29 -15.32
N LEU A 201 -3.54 5.79 -14.26
CA LEU A 201 -3.25 4.36 -14.07
C LEU A 201 -4.35 3.61 -13.32
N GLU A 202 -5.41 4.30 -12.87
CA GLU A 202 -6.52 3.66 -12.17
C GLU A 202 -7.24 2.59 -12.99
N ALA A 203 -7.23 2.73 -14.32
CA ALA A 203 -7.83 1.76 -15.24
C ALA A 203 -7.04 0.43 -15.30
N GLU A 204 -5.79 0.43 -14.82
CA GLU A 204 -4.87 -0.70 -14.88
C GLU A 204 -4.63 -1.32 -13.49
N LEU A 205 -5.53 -1.03 -12.53
CA LEU A 205 -5.46 -1.60 -11.18
C LEU A 205 -5.54 -3.14 -11.24
N PRO A 206 -4.68 -3.85 -10.49
CA PRO A 206 -4.79 -5.29 -10.36
C PRO A 206 -6.18 -5.69 -9.84
N PRO A 207 -6.81 -6.73 -10.39
CA PRO A 207 -8.07 -7.22 -9.88
C PRO A 207 -7.91 -7.75 -8.44
N VAL A 208 -8.90 -7.50 -7.60
CA VAL A 208 -8.97 -8.06 -6.24
C VAL A 208 -9.17 -9.56 -6.34
N ASP A 209 -8.31 -10.34 -5.67
CA ASP A 209 -8.39 -11.80 -5.61
C ASP A 209 -9.47 -12.23 -4.61
N ALA A 210 -10.74 -12.07 -5.00
CA ALA A 210 -11.89 -12.54 -4.24
C ALA A 210 -12.47 -13.81 -4.88
N PRO A 211 -12.77 -14.86 -4.09
CA PRO A 211 -13.43 -16.04 -4.63
C PRO A 211 -14.84 -15.71 -5.14
N ASP A 212 -15.30 -16.46 -6.14
CA ASP A 212 -16.67 -16.32 -6.63
C ASP A 212 -17.70 -16.46 -5.50
N GLY A 213 -18.69 -15.57 -5.50
CA GLY A 213 -19.79 -15.61 -4.56
C GLY A 213 -20.44 -16.99 -4.53
N SER A 214 -20.58 -17.56 -3.33
CA SER A 214 -21.27 -18.83 -3.19
C SER A 214 -22.74 -18.62 -3.55
N ASN A 215 -23.22 -19.21 -4.66
CA ASN A 215 -24.62 -19.18 -5.11
C ASN A 215 -25.58 -19.93 -4.14
N LYS A 216 -25.33 -19.84 -2.83
CA LYS A 216 -26.15 -20.43 -1.78
C LYS A 216 -27.41 -19.59 -1.65
N SER A 217 -28.56 -20.23 -1.87
CA SER A 217 -29.86 -19.64 -1.58
C SER A 217 -29.94 -19.31 -0.09
N ASP A 218 -30.34 -18.09 0.25
CA ASP A 218 -30.54 -17.65 1.63
C ASP A 218 -31.63 -18.51 2.30
N PRO A 219 -31.30 -19.36 3.29
CA PRO A 219 -32.29 -20.21 3.96
C PRO A 219 -33.23 -19.41 4.88
N LEU A 220 -32.94 -18.14 5.16
CA LEU A 220 -33.76 -17.24 5.96
C LEU A 220 -34.68 -16.37 5.10
N ASN A 221 -34.54 -16.40 3.77
CA ASN A 221 -35.44 -15.66 2.90
C ASN A 221 -36.82 -16.34 2.88
N ARG A 222 -37.80 -15.71 3.52
CA ARG A 222 -39.20 -16.18 3.60
C ARG A 222 -40.03 -15.70 2.40
N PHE A 223 -39.46 -14.86 1.55
CA PHE A 223 -40.06 -14.46 0.30
C PHE A 223 -39.54 -15.41 -0.76
N THR A 224 -40.45 -16.20 -1.33
CA THR A 224 -40.17 -16.94 -2.55
C THR A 224 -39.71 -15.93 -3.59
N THR A 225 -38.48 -16.10 -4.10
CA THR A 225 -38.12 -15.54 -5.40
C THR A 225 -39.13 -16.10 -6.38
N GLU A 226 -40.16 -15.32 -6.69
CA GLU A 226 -40.94 -15.57 -7.89
C GLU A 226 -39.93 -15.39 -9.03
N GLU A 227 -39.53 -16.51 -9.60
CA GLU A 227 -38.86 -16.50 -10.90
C GLU A 227 -39.78 -15.70 -11.81
N ASP A 228 -39.28 -14.55 -12.28
CA ASP A 228 -39.85 -13.85 -13.42
C ASP A 228 -39.76 -14.82 -14.62
N GLU A 229 -40.74 -15.71 -14.73
CA GLU A 229 -41.17 -16.26 -16.00
C GLU A 229 -41.70 -15.06 -16.80
N ASP A 230 -40.80 -14.43 -17.54
CA ASP A 230 -41.12 -13.64 -18.73
C ASP A 230 -41.86 -14.56 -19.72
N ASP A 231 -43.14 -14.81 -19.45
CA ASP A 231 -44.08 -15.29 -20.45
C ASP A 231 -44.57 -14.05 -21.22
N THR A 232 -43.93 -13.88 -22.36
CA THR A 232 -44.25 -12.98 -23.46
C THR A 232 -45.74 -12.90 -23.81
N PRO A 233 -46.20 -11.79 -24.39
CA PRO A 233 -47.13 -11.83 -25.51
C PRO A 233 -46.48 -11.44 -26.85
#